data_AF-A0A0B1S1D0-F1
#
_entry.id   AF-A0A0B1S1D0-F1
#
_cell.length_a   1.000
_cell.length_b   1.000
_cell.length_c   1.000
_cell.angle_alpha   90.00
_cell.angle_beta   90.00
_cell.angle_gamma   90.00
#
_symmetry.space_group_name_H-M   'P 1'
#
loop_
_entity.id
_entity.type
_entity.pdbx_description
1 polymer ?
#
loop_
_entity_poly.entity_id
_entity_poly.type
_entity_poly.pdbx_seq_one_letter_code
_entity_poly.pdbx_strand_id
1 'polypeptide(L)'
;VKFGDNFQYKDPIDGSVASKQGLRIVFEDGSRLVFRLSGTGSAGATIRLYVDSFVPPSDTQKLFAPAQDLLRPLVLIALDLCKMEQFTQRKAPTVIT
;
A
#
# COMPACT_ATOMS: atom_id res chain seq x y z
N VAL A 1 -9.60 -8.24 7.89
CA VAL A 1 -9.13 -6.84 7.73
C VAL A 1 -9.45 -6.12 9.01
N LYS A 2 -8.48 -5.45 9.64
CA LYS A 2 -8.67 -4.75 10.91
C LYS A 2 -9.36 -3.41 10.71
N PHE A 3 -8.85 -2.60 9.78
CA PHE A 3 -9.50 -1.36 9.35
C PHE A 3 -9.04 -0.94 7.94
N GLY A 4 -9.80 -0.03 7.34
CA GLY A 4 -9.39 0.71 6.16
C GLY A 4 -9.79 2.18 6.28
N ASP A 5 -8.89 3.09 5.92
CA ASP A 5 -9.09 4.53 6.04
C ASP A 5 -8.41 5.31 4.92
N ASN A 6 -8.72 6.60 4.82
CA ASN A 6 -7.91 7.54 4.05
C ASN A 6 -7.09 8.37 5.04
N PHE A 7 -5.78 8.13 5.07
CA PHE A 7 -4.91 8.58 6.14
C PHE A 7 -4.99 10.09 6.33
N GLN A 8 -5.12 10.46 7.60
CA GLN A 8 -5.05 11.83 8.08
C GLN A 8 -4.05 11.91 9.22
N TYR A 9 -3.22 12.93 9.17
CA TYR A 9 -2.28 13.26 10.24
C TYR A 9 -2.63 14.63 10.81
N LYS A 10 -2.63 14.75 12.14
CA LYS A 10 -2.70 16.01 12.86
C LYS A 10 -1.35 16.24 13.53
N ASP A 11 -0.67 17.31 13.16
CA ASP A 11 0.61 17.65 13.74
C ASP A 11 0.45 18.02 15.22
N PRO A 12 1.21 17.41 16.16
CA PRO A 12 1.08 17.66 17.58
C PRO A 12 1.72 18.97 18.05
N ILE A 13 2.52 19.64 17.20
CA ILE A 13 3.22 20.89 17.52
C ILE A 13 2.38 22.09 17.11
N ASP A 14 1.94 22.14 15.84
CA ASP A 14 1.20 23.29 15.30
C ASP A 14 -0.29 23.03 15.11
N GLY A 15 -0.76 21.80 15.29
CA GLY A 15 -2.16 21.42 15.17
C GLY A 15 -2.68 21.34 13.74
N SER A 16 -1.83 21.54 12.73
CA SER A 16 -2.20 21.45 11.32
C SER A 16 -2.68 20.04 10.96
N VAL A 17 -3.59 19.96 9.99
CA VAL A 17 -4.22 18.69 9.58
C VAL A 17 -3.94 18.42 8.11
N ALA A 18 -3.17 17.36 7.86
CA ALA A 18 -2.94 16.83 6.53
C ALA A 18 -3.90 15.66 6.27
N SER A 19 -4.93 15.89 5.46
CA SER A 19 -5.91 14.87 5.06
C SER A 19 -5.59 14.27 3.69
N LYS A 20 -6.24 13.14 3.36
CA LYS A 20 -6.12 12.45 2.06
C LYS A 20 -4.70 11.99 1.72
N GLN A 21 -3.92 11.59 2.72
CA GLN A 21 -2.51 11.24 2.57
C GLN A 21 -2.26 9.79 2.10
N GLY A 22 -3.32 9.05 1.77
CA GLY A 22 -3.24 7.72 1.17
C GLY A 22 -4.29 6.79 1.75
N LEU A 23 -4.91 5.98 0.90
CA LEU A 23 -5.82 4.93 1.33
C LEU A 23 -5.00 3.81 1.96
N ARG A 24 -5.37 3.37 3.17
CA ARG A 24 -4.70 2.27 3.86
C ARG A 24 -5.69 1.15 4.12
N ILE A 25 -5.20 -0.07 4.04
CA ILE A 25 -5.90 -1.28 4.47
C ILE A 25 -4.94 -2.00 5.39
N VAL A 26 -5.33 -2.14 6.65
CA VAL A 26 -4.49 -2.79 7.68
C VAL A 26 -5.15 -4.10 8.07
N PHE A 27 -4.38 -5.17 8.02
CA PHE A 27 -4.81 -6.52 8.35
C PHE A 27 -4.58 -6.82 9.84
N GLU A 28 -5.21 -7.88 10.35
CA GLU A 28 -5.16 -8.23 11.77
C GLU A 28 -3.77 -8.69 12.22
N ASP A 29 -3.02 -9.28 11.30
CA ASP A 29 -1.64 -9.74 11.50
C ASP A 29 -0.62 -8.60 11.53
N GLY A 30 -1.00 -7.36 11.18
CA GLY A 30 -0.11 -6.22 11.07
C GLY A 30 0.39 -5.94 9.64
N SER A 31 0.08 -6.80 8.68
CA SER A 31 0.30 -6.52 7.25
C SER A 31 -0.55 -5.34 6.79
N ARG A 32 -0.15 -4.66 5.71
CA ARG A 32 -0.91 -3.53 5.16
C ARG A 32 -0.69 -3.29 3.67
N LEU A 33 -1.70 -2.68 3.06
CA LEU A 33 -1.67 -2.11 1.72
C LEU A 33 -1.88 -0.60 1.82
N VAL A 34 -1.13 0.17 1.04
CA VAL A 34 -1.33 1.62 0.92
C VAL A 34 -1.38 2.04 -0.54
N PHE A 35 -2.44 2.76 -0.91
CA PHE A 35 -2.59 3.39 -2.21
C PHE A 35 -2.47 4.90 -2.08
N ARG A 36 -1.51 5.49 -2.77
CA ARG A 36 -1.30 6.94 -2.77
C ARG A 36 -1.24 7.47 -4.19
N LEU A 37 -2.06 8.47 -4.47
CA LEU A 37 -1.95 9.24 -5.70
C LEU A 37 -0.85 10.29 -5.52
N SER A 38 0.01 10.41 -6.51
CA SER A 38 1.06 11.43 -6.57
C SER A 38 1.12 12.04 -7.96
N GLY A 39 1.55 13.29 -8.07
CA GLY A 39 1.56 14.01 -9.34
C GLY A 39 1.04 15.42 -9.15
N THR A 40 1.41 16.29 -10.08
CA THR A 40 0.89 17.65 -10.17
C THR A 40 -0.23 17.65 -11.21
N GLY A 41 -1.30 18.41 -10.99
CA GLY A 41 -2.53 18.38 -11.81
C GLY A 41 -2.36 18.71 -13.30
N SER A 42 -1.13 18.93 -13.78
CA SER A 42 -0.79 19.29 -15.15
C SER A 42 -0.06 18.19 -15.95
N ALA A 43 0.65 17.26 -15.31
CA ALA A 43 1.52 16.28 -15.98
C ALA A 43 1.05 14.82 -15.87
N GLY A 44 -0.20 14.64 -15.42
CA GLY A 44 -0.77 13.33 -15.11
C GLY A 44 -0.52 12.92 -13.66
N ALA A 45 -0.97 11.71 -13.33
CA ALA A 45 -0.89 11.18 -11.97
C ALA A 45 -0.27 9.77 -11.95
N THR A 46 0.50 9.53 -10.91
CA THR A 46 1.15 8.27 -10.60
C THR A 46 0.45 7.64 -9.40
N ILE A 47 -0.10 6.45 -9.61
CA ILE A 47 -0.58 5.59 -8.52
C ILE A 47 0.65 4.91 -7.90
N ARG A 48 0.82 5.08 -6.59
CA ARG A 48 1.83 4.37 -5.80
C ARG A 48 1.11 3.33 -4.94
N LEU A 49 1.46 2.07 -5.16
CA LEU A 49 1.02 0.94 -4.34
C LEU A 49 2.18 0.52 -3.46
N TYR A 50 1.97 0.56 -2.15
CA TYR A 50 2.89 0.02 -1.15
C TYR A 50 2.28 -1.25 -0.57
N VAL A 51 3.10 -2.29 -0.47
CA VAL A 51 2.73 -3.59 0.07
C VAL A 51 3.71 -3.92 1.20
N ASP A 52 3.16 -4.26 2.36
CA ASP A 52 3.93 -4.51 3.57
C ASP A 52 3.37 -5.77 4.23
N SER A 53 4.14 -6.86 4.20
CA SER A 53 3.76 -8.14 4.79
C SER A 53 4.47 -8.32 6.12
N PHE A 54 3.69 -8.46 7.20
CA PHE A 54 4.25 -8.75 8.51
C PHE A 54 4.66 -10.21 8.61
N VAL A 55 5.83 -10.47 9.18
CA VAL A 55 6.28 -11.81 9.56
C VAL A 55 6.45 -11.82 11.08
N PRO A 56 5.74 -12.69 11.81
CA PRO A 56 5.83 -12.73 13.26
C PRO A 56 7.23 -13.19 13.71
N PRO A 57 7.72 -12.72 14.87
CA PRO A 57 9.03 -13.12 15.39
C PRO A 57 9.22 -14.63 15.58
N SER A 58 8.12 -15.38 15.72
CA SER A 58 8.13 -16.84 15.83
C SER A 58 8.50 -17.55 14.53
N ASP A 59 8.45 -16.87 13.37
CA ASP A 59 8.69 -17.45 12.04
C ASP A 59 9.96 -16.86 11.40
N THR A 60 11.10 -17.08 12.06
CA THR A 60 12.39 -16.54 11.63
C THR A 60 12.84 -17.06 10.28
N GLN A 61 12.42 -18.28 9.89
CA GLN A 61 12.76 -18.82 8.56
C GLN A 61 12.09 -18.00 7.45
N LYS A 62 10.83 -17.60 7.62
CA LYS A 62 10.16 -16.73 6.65
C LYS A 62 10.82 -15.37 6.51
N LEU A 63 11.49 -14.83 7.53
CA LEU A 63 12.20 -13.55 7.42
C LEU A 63 13.32 -13.59 6.37
N PHE A 64 13.89 -14.76 6.09
CA PHE A 64 14.94 -14.94 5.09
C PHE A 64 14.41 -15.39 3.72
N ALA A 65 13.09 -15.57 3.57
CA ALA A 65 12.50 -15.88 2.28
C ALA A 65 12.59 -14.67 1.33
N PRO A 66 12.63 -14.90 0.00
CA PRO A 66 12.62 -13.81 -0.96
C PRO A 66 11.41 -12.89 -0.78
N ALA A 67 11.64 -11.58 -0.78
CA ALA A 67 10.58 -10.59 -0.58
C ALA A 67 9.45 -10.72 -1.62
N GLN A 68 9.77 -11.07 -2.87
CA GLN A 68 8.78 -11.26 -3.92
C GLN A 68 7.78 -12.38 -3.56
N ASP A 69 8.25 -13.46 -2.95
CA ASP A 69 7.39 -14.58 -2.55
C ASP A 69 6.52 -14.22 -1.35
N LEU A 70 7.09 -13.52 -0.37
CA LEU A 70 6.37 -13.05 0.82
C LEU A 70 5.29 -12.02 0.48
N LEU A 71 5.59 -11.10 -0.43
CA LEU A 71 4.69 -10.01 -0.79
C LEU A 71 3.63 -10.44 -1.82
N ARG A 72 3.90 -11.49 -2.62
CA ARG A 72 3.02 -11.92 -3.72
C ARG A 72 1.56 -12.11 -3.31
N PRO A 73 1.20 -12.76 -2.19
CA PRO A 73 -0.19 -12.91 -1.80
C PRO A 73 -0.90 -11.54 -1.61
N LEU A 74 -0.25 -10.60 -0.94
CA LEU A 74 -0.81 -9.26 -0.71
C LEU A 74 -0.86 -8.43 -2.00
N VAL A 75 0.13 -8.57 -2.90
CA VAL A 75 0.10 -7.93 -4.22
C VAL A 75 -1.13 -8.39 -5.01
N LEU A 76 -1.40 -9.70 -5.03
CA LEU A 76 -2.56 -10.25 -5.75
C LEU A 76 -3.88 -9.73 -5.16
N ILE A 77 -4.00 -9.70 -3.83
CA ILE A 77 -5.15 -9.11 -3.13
C ILE A 77 -5.32 -7.63 -3.50
N ALA A 78 -4.21 -6.86 -3.54
CA ALA A 78 -4.25 -5.45 -3.88
C ALA A 78 -4.74 -5.22 -5.31
N LEU A 79 -4.25 -6.01 -6.28
CA LEU A 79 -4.62 -5.91 -7.68
C LEU A 79 -6.08 -6.28 -7.93
N ASP A 80 -6.58 -7.34 -7.27
CA ASP A 80 -7.99 -7.74 -7.34
C ASP A 80 -8.91 -6.66 -6.75
N LEU A 81 -8.54 -6.13 -5.58
CA LEU A 81 -9.33 -5.11 -4.89
C LEU A 81 -9.46 -3.81 -5.69
N CYS A 82 -8.33 -3.29 -6.19
CA CYS A 82 -8.33 -1.99 -6.87
C CYS A 82 -8.66 -2.10 -8.37
N LYS A 83 -8.70 -3.32 -8.93
CA LYS A 83 -8.94 -3.60 -10.35
C LYS A 83 -8.06 -2.73 -11.26
N MET A 84 -6.77 -2.66 -10.93
CA MET A 84 -5.84 -1.70 -11.54
C MET A 84 -5.79 -1.81 -13.06
N GLU A 85 -5.71 -3.04 -13.59
CA GLU A 85 -5.68 -3.27 -15.03
C GLU A 85 -6.98 -2.82 -15.70
N GLN A 86 -8.14 -3.10 -15.10
CA GLN A 86 -9.43 -2.68 -15.65
C GLN A 86 -9.53 -1.16 -15.79
N PHE A 87 -9.12 -0.41 -14.76
CA PHE A 87 -9.26 1.04 -14.74
C PHE A 87 -8.14 1.80 -15.44
N THR A 88 -6.92 1.25 -15.49
CA THR A 88 -5.74 1.96 -16.00
C THR A 88 -5.16 1.35 -17.28
N GLN A 89 -5.62 0.16 -17.67
CA GLN A 89 -5.08 -0.65 -18.76
C GLN A 89 -3.60 -1.05 -18.57
N ARG A 90 -3.06 -0.90 -17.35
CA ARG A 90 -1.69 -1.28 -17.01
C ARG A 90 -1.64 -2.75 -16.56
N LYS A 91 -0.88 -3.56 -17.29
CA LYS A 91 -0.62 -4.98 -16.98
C LYS A 91 0.50 -5.21 -15.98
N ALA A 92 1.37 -4.21 -15.82
CA ALA A 92 2.52 -4.26 -14.93
C ALA A 92 2.83 -2.85 -14.40
N PRO A 93 3.44 -2.74 -13.20
CA PRO A 93 3.92 -1.47 -12.70
C PRO A 93 5.04 -0.93 -13.58
N THR A 94 5.12 0.40 -13.74
CA THR A 94 6.23 1.04 -14.47
C THR A 94 7.55 0.95 -13.70
N VAL A 95 7.50 0.92 -12.36
CA VAL A 95 8.65 0.86 -11.47
C VAL A 95 8.32 -0.06 -10.29
N ILE A 96 9.28 -0.87 -9.86
CA ILE A 96 9.25 -1.69 -8.64
C ILE A 96 10.46 -1.29 -7.79
N THR A 97 10.25 -1.20 -6.47
CA THR A 97 11.29 -0.92 -5.46
C THR A 97 11.22 -1.94 -4.35
#